data_AF-A0A9W5V5F7-F1
#
_entry.id   AF-A0A9W5V5F7-F1
#
_cell.length_a   1.000
_cell.length_b   1.000
_cell.length_c   1.000
_cell.angle_alpha   90.00
_cell.angle_beta   90.00
_cell.angle_gamma   90.00
#
_symmetry.space_group_name_H-M   'P 1'
#
loop_
_entity.id
_entity.type
_entity.pdbx_description
1 polymer ?
#
loop_
_entity_poly.entity_id
_entity_poly.type
_entity_poly.pdbx_seq_one_letter_code
_entity_poly.pdbx_strand_id
1 'polypeptide(L)' 'MSYLQQINKISSKLPLPVLQDINNRIRDWIVSGGDENDEYIGQQLRFAQNYLKLHGQ' A
#
# COMPACT_ATOMS: atom_id res chain seq x y z
N MET A 1 3.59 1.22 -14.39
CA MET A 1 2.53 1.41 -13.38
C MET A 1 3.20 1.41 -12.03
N SER A 2 3.10 2.49 -11.26
CA SER A 2 3.80 2.64 -9.99
C SER A 2 3.29 1.66 -8.93
N TYR A 3 4.03 1.51 -7.83
CA TYR A 3 3.56 0.71 -6.70
C TYR A 3 2.32 1.34 -6.06
N LEU A 4 2.29 2.67 -5.94
CA LEU A 4 1.11 3.39 -5.46
C LEU A 4 -0.14 3.14 -6.33
N GLN A 5 0.01 3.17 -7.65
CA GLN A 5 -1.08 2.85 -8.57
C GLN A 5 -1.59 1.40 -8.39
N GLN A 6 -0.71 0.45 -8.07
CA GLN A 6 -1.11 -0.93 -7.77
C GLN A 6 -1.86 -1.04 -6.45
N ILE A 7 -1.45 -0.30 -5.41
CA ILE A 7 -2.14 -0.24 -4.11
C ILE A 7 -3.55 0.33 -4.30
N ASN A 8 -3.70 1.41 -5.07
CA ASN A 8 -4.99 2.02 -5.34
C ASN A 8 -6.00 1.07 -6.02
N LYS A 9 -5.53 0.11 -6.81
CA LYS A 9 -6.39 -0.90 -7.46
C LYS A 9 -6.97 -1.93 -6.49
N ILE A 10 -6.33 -2.14 -5.35
CA ILE A 10 -6.75 -3.14 -4.35
C ILE A 10 -7.26 -2.52 -3.05
N SER A 11 -7.20 -1.19 -2.91
CA SER A 11 -7.55 -0.46 -1.69
C SER A 11 -8.98 -0.74 -1.21
N SER A 12 -9.94 -0.86 -2.13
CA SER A 12 -11.35 -1.16 -1.82
C SER A 12 -11.57 -2.55 -1.22
N LYS A 13 -10.60 -3.45 -1.32
CA LYS A 13 -10.65 -4.80 -0.74
C LYS A 13 -10.05 -4.88 0.66
N LEU A 14 -9.35 -3.84 1.10
CA LEU A 14 -8.68 -3.81 2.39
C LEU A 14 -9.64 -3.29 3.48
N PRO A 15 -9.65 -3.89 4.67
CA PRO A 15 -10.32 -3.30 5.82
C PRO A 15 -9.80 -1.90 6.11
N LEU A 16 -10.68 -1.01 6.57
CA LEU A 16 -10.34 0.40 6.82
C LEU A 16 -9.08 0.59 7.68
N PRO A 17 -8.86 -0.14 8.79
CA PRO A 17 -7.65 0.04 9.60
C PRO A 17 -6.36 -0.30 8.84
N VAL A 18 -6.39 -1.32 7.98
CA VAL A 18 -5.25 -1.76 7.18
C VAL A 18 -4.94 -0.74 6.09
N LEU A 19 -5.97 -0.25 5.41
CA LEU A 19 -5.83 0.79 4.40
C LEU A 19 -5.28 2.09 5.00
N GLN A 20 -5.74 2.46 6.20
CA GLN A 20 -5.25 3.66 6.90
C GLN A 20 -3.77 3.57 7.24
N ASP A 21 -3.29 2.43 7.76
CA ASP A 21 -1.86 2.24 8.06
C ASP A 21 -1.00 2.37 6.81
N ILE A 22 -1.38 1.70 5.72
CA ILE A 22 -0.68 1.78 4.43
C ILE A 22 -0.64 3.22 3.92
N ASN A 23 -1.78 3.93 3.96
CA ASN A 23 -1.84 5.31 3.48
C ASN A 23 -1.00 6.27 4.32
N ASN A 24 -0.92 6.07 5.65
CA ASN A 24 -0.07 6.88 6.52
C ASN A 24 1.41 6.67 6.20
N ARG A 25 1.85 5.42 6.05
CA ARG A 25 3.24 5.08 5.66
C ARG A 25 3.62 5.68 4.31
N ILE A 26 2.74 5.58 3.33
CA ILE A 26 2.95 6.17 2.00
C ILE A 26 3.04 7.68 2.11
N ARG A 27 2.11 8.32 2.84
CA ARG A 27 2.11 9.78 3.04
C ARG A 27 3.43 10.23 3.67
N ASP A 28 3.86 9.59 4.75
CA ASP A 28 5.09 9.95 5.47
C ASP A 28 6.31 9.83 4.56
N TRP A 29 6.36 8.80 3.72
CA TRP A 29 7.43 8.60 2.74
C TRP A 29 7.47 9.70 1.67
N ILE A 30 6.32 9.99 1.05
CA ILE A 30 6.21 11.02 0.00
C ILE A 30 6.55 12.41 0.57
N VAL A 31 6.06 12.75 1.76
CA VAL A 31 6.37 14.03 2.42
C VAL A 31 7.86 14.16 2.77
N SER A 32 8.54 13.03 2.98
CA SER A 32 10.00 12.99 3.22
C SER A 32 10.83 13.07 1.93
N GLY A 33 10.19 13.24 0.76
CA GLY A 33 10.85 13.33 -0.54
C GLY A 33 11.01 12.00 -1.29
N GLY A 34 10.34 10.94 -0.83
CA GLY A 34 10.31 9.65 -1.52
C GLY A 34 9.43 9.63 -2.78
N ASP A 35 9.65 8.65 -3.64
CA ASP A 35 8.92 8.44 -4.90
C ASP A 35 7.91 7.28 -4.83
N GLU A 36 6.86 7.34 -5.64
CA GLU A 36 5.82 6.31 -5.73
C GLU A 36 6.29 4.96 -6.30
N ASN A 37 7.49 4.92 -6.89
CA ASN A 37 8.15 3.72 -7.41
C ASN A 37 9.26 3.20 -6.48
N ASP A 38 9.46 3.83 -5.32
CA ASP A 38 10.48 3.37 -4.39
C ASP A 38 10.17 1.97 -3.83
N GLU A 39 11.23 1.22 -3.55
CA GLU A 39 11.11 -0.13 -2.98
C GLU A 39 10.30 -0.13 -1.67
N TYR A 40 10.34 0.96 -0.91
CA TYR A 40 9.52 1.13 0.30
C TYR A 40 8.02 1.04 0.01
N ILE A 41 7.53 1.70 -1.04
CA ILE A 41 6.13 1.61 -1.47
C ILE A 41 5.83 0.21 -2.01
N GLY A 42 6.79 -0.41 -2.69
CA GLY A 42 6.71 -1.81 -3.11
C GLY A 42 6.53 -2.79 -1.93
N GLN A 43 7.13 -2.51 -0.77
CA GLN A 43 6.90 -3.29 0.45
C GLN A 43 5.46 -3.16 0.95
N GLN A 44 4.88 -1.94 0.92
CA GLN A 44 3.47 -1.72 1.28
C GLN A 44 2.52 -2.47 0.35
N LEU A 45 2.81 -2.50 -0.95
CA LEU A 45 2.04 -3.28 -1.92
C LEU A 45 2.10 -4.79 -1.61
N ARG A 46 3.30 -5.33 -1.35
CA ARG A 46 3.46 -6.75 -1.01
C ARG A 46 2.69 -7.11 0.26
N PHE A 47 2.74 -6.25 1.27
CA PHE A 47 1.95 -6.42 2.48
C PHE A 47 0.44 -6.46 2.18
N ALA A 48 -0.08 -5.48 1.45
CA ALA A 48 -1.50 -5.43 1.06
C ALA A 48 -1.95 -6.68 0.28
N GLN A 49 -1.14 -7.13 -0.68
CA GLN A 49 -1.42 -8.35 -1.45
C GLN A 49 -1.42 -9.60 -0.57
N ASN A 50 -0.45 -9.72 0.34
CA ASN A 50 -0.37 -10.86 1.26
C ASN A 50 -1.52 -10.86 2.26
N TYR A 51 -1.92 -9.68 2.76
CA TYR A 51 -3.10 -9.54 3.62
C TYR A 51 -4.35 -10.09 2.93
N LEU A 52 -4.60 -9.68 1.68
CA LEU A 52 -5.76 -10.16 0.92
C LEU A 52 -5.70 -11.66 0.63
N LYS A 53 -4.51 -12.24 0.42
CA LYS A 53 -4.35 -13.69 0.22
C LYS A 53 -4.69 -14.49 1.49
N LEU A 54 -4.35 -13.95 2.67
CA LEU A 54 -4.56 -14.64 3.94
C LEU A 54 -5.99 -14.45 4.49
N HIS A 55 -6.65 -13.34 4.17
CA HIS A 55 -7.94 -12.96 4.73
C HIS A 55 -9.10 -12.95 3.72
N GLY A 56 -8.83 -13.22 2.44
CA GLY A 56 -9.83 -13.20 1.37
C GLY A 56 -10.53 -14.53 1.09
N GLN A 57 -10.73 -15.37 2.13
CA GLN A 57 -11.59 -16.57 2.04
C GLN A 57 -13.05 -16.24 2.34
#